data_AF-A0A842MXP7-F1
#
_entry.id   AF-A0A842MXP7-F1
#
_cell.length_a   1.000
_cell.length_b   1.000
_cell.length_c   1.000
_cell.angle_alpha   90.00
_cell.angle_beta   90.00
_cell.angle_gamma   90.00
#
_symmetry.space_group_name_H-M   'P 1'
#
loop_
_entity.id
_entity.type
_entity.pdbx_description
1 polymer ?
#
loop_
_entity_poly.entity_id
_entity_poly.type
_entity_poly.pdbx_seq_one_letter_code
_entity_poly.pdbx_strand_id
1 'polypeptide(L)' 'MRLHNRGTEEEWTEECDGVLLAIGWLPNTSLFEGQLEMDEKCYIVSPGGVDTSV' A
#
# COMPACT_ATOMS: atom_id res chain seq x y z
N MET A 1 -16.01 2.71 16.60
CA MET A 1 -15.57 1.90 15.42
C MET A 1 -16.54 0.75 15.20
N ARG A 2 -17.08 0.56 13.99
CA ARG A 2 -17.95 -0.59 13.68
C ARG A 2 -17.10 -1.73 13.12
N LEU A 3 -17.18 -2.89 13.75
CA LEU A 3 -16.43 -4.09 13.37
C LEU A 3 -17.39 -5.17 12.87
N HIS A 4 -16.91 -6.02 11.97
CA HIS A 4 -17.65 -7.14 11.41
C HIS A 4 -16.77 -8.39 11.43
N ASN A 5 -17.24 -9.45 12.08
CA ASN A 5 -16.55 -10.73 12.13
C ASN A 5 -16.90 -11.55 10.87
N ARG A 6 -15.93 -11.73 9.97
CA ARG A 6 -16.12 -12.48 8.71
C ARG A 6 -16.36 -13.99 8.86
N GLY A 7 -16.21 -14.55 10.07
CA GLY A 7 -16.45 -15.97 10.34
C GLY A 7 -17.82 -16.27 10.96
N THR A 8 -18.35 -15.32 11.75
CA THR A 8 -19.64 -15.47 12.45
C THR A 8 -20.73 -14.54 11.93
N GLU A 9 -20.37 -13.57 11.09
CA GLU A 9 -21.22 -12.47 10.60
C GLU A 9 -21.75 -11.52 11.70
N GLU A 10 -21.16 -11.60 12.90
CA GLU A 10 -21.52 -10.72 14.00
C GLU A 10 -20.95 -9.30 13.79
N GLU A 11 -21.74 -8.30 14.14
CA GLU A 11 -21.36 -6.89 14.09
C GLU A 11 -21.44 -6.25 15.47
N TRP A 12 -20.48 -5.38 15.79
CA TRP A 12 -20.47 -4.64 17.05
C TRP A 12 -19.77 -3.30 16.91
N THR A 13 -19.95 -2.44 17.93
CA THR A 13 -19.28 -1.14 18.03
C THR A 13 -18.28 -1.17 19.17
N GLU A 14 -17.04 -0.80 18.88
CA GLU A 14 -15.98 -0.59 19.87
C GLU A 14 -15.64 0.89 20.01
N GLU A 15 -15.51 1.35 21.24
CA GLU A 15 -14.99 2.69 21.54
C GLU A 15 -13.51 2.76 21.16
N CYS A 16 -13.14 3.76 20.36
CA CYS A 16 -11.79 3.88 19.81
C CYS A 16 -11.51 5.33 19.43
N ASP A 17 -10.41 5.87 19.95
CA ASP A 17 -10.01 7.26 19.71
C ASP A 17 -9.38 7.49 18.32
N GLY A 18 -8.83 6.45 17.70
CA GLY A 18 -8.12 6.59 16.42
C GLY A 18 -7.71 5.27 15.78
N VAL A 19 -7.54 5.30 14.46
CA VAL A 19 -7.31 4.12 13.61
C VAL A 19 -6.14 4.40 12.68
N LEU A 20 -5.17 3.49 12.67
CA LEU A 20 -4.00 3.55 11.80
C LEU A 20 -4.13 2.48 10.72
N LEU A 21 -4.30 2.89 9.46
CA LEU A 21 -4.42 1.98 8.33
C LEU A 21 -3.03 1.56 7.84
N ALA A 22 -2.68 0.30 8.02
CA ALA A 22 -1.41 -0.29 7.59
C ALA A 22 -1.63 -1.41 6.55
N ILE A 23 -2.34 -1.08 5.45
CA ILE A 23 -2.75 -2.02 4.39
C ILE A 23 -1.79 -2.04 3.18
N GLY A 24 -0.61 -1.43 3.32
CA GLY A 24 0.31 -1.17 2.21
C GLY A 24 -0.12 0.04 1.38
N TRP A 25 0.64 0.31 0.32
CA TRP A 25 0.33 1.37 -0.64
C TRP A 25 0.85 0.98 -2.02
N LEU A 26 0.27 1.60 -3.05
CA LEU A 26 0.67 1.45 -4.44
C LEU A 26 1.34 2.76 -4.89
N PRO A 27 2.63 2.75 -5.29
CA PRO A 27 3.28 3.93 -5.85
C PRO A 27 2.62 4.38 -7.17
N ASN A 28 2.58 5.69 -7.42
CA ASN A 28 2.05 6.26 -8.66
C ASN A 28 3.07 6.16 -9.81
N THR A 29 3.50 4.95 -10.13
CA THR A 29 4.62 4.65 -11.05
C THR A 29 4.19 3.98 -12.35
N SER A 30 2.89 3.71 -12.53
CA SER A 30 2.35 2.99 -13.69
C SER A 30 2.69 3.62 -15.04
N LEU A 31 2.88 4.95 -15.08
CA LEU A 31 3.30 5.66 -16.30
C LEU A 31 4.67 5.23 -16.81
N PHE A 32 5.53 4.66 -15.96
CA PHE A 32 6.92 4.30 -16.25
C PHE A 32 7.12 2.81 -16.51
N GLU A 33 6.05 2.01 -16.52
CA GLU A 33 6.13 0.59 -16.82
C GLU A 33 6.77 0.36 -18.21
N GLY A 34 7.79 -0.51 -18.25
CA GLY A 34 8.57 -0.79 -19.45
C GLY A 34 9.54 0.32 -19.88
N GLN A 35 9.59 1.45 -19.16
CA GLN A 35 10.50 2.56 -19.42
C GLN A 35 11.63 2.64 -18.39
N LEU A 36 11.32 2.41 -17.11
CA LEU A 36 12.29 2.36 -16.01
C LEU A 36 12.34 0.96 -15.40
N GLU A 37 13.48 0.63 -14.79
CA GLU A 37 13.58 -0.57 -13.95
C GLU A 37 12.68 -0.41 -12.72
N MET A 38 11.84 -1.43 -12.48
CA MET A 38 10.86 -1.45 -11.40
C MET A 38 10.96 -2.75 -10.61
N ASP A 39 10.70 -2.68 -9.31
CA ASP A 39 10.66 -3.86 -8.44
C ASP A 39 9.29 -4.57 -8.45
N GLU A 40 9.21 -5.74 -7.83
CA GLU A 40 7.98 -6.54 -7.71
C GLU A 40 6.85 -5.82 -6.94
N LYS A 41 7.17 -4.73 -6.23
CA LYS A 41 6.24 -3.89 -5.47
C LYS A 41 5.87 -2.61 -6.24
N CYS A 42 6.21 -2.54 -7.53
CA CYS A 42 5.96 -1.42 -8.43
C CYS A 42 6.71 -0.13 -8.06
N TYR A 43 7.81 -0.18 -7.31
CA TYR A 43 8.66 0.99 -7.11
C TYR A 43 9.66 1.16 -8.25
N ILE A 44 10.05 2.41 -8.51
CA ILE A 44 11.21 2.69 -9.37
C ILE A 44 12.48 2.32 -8.61
N VAL A 45 13.34 1.51 -9.23
CA VAL A 45 14.65 1.16 -8.68
C VAL A 45 15.55 2.38 -8.77
N SER A 46 16.19 2.75 -7.65
CA SER A 46 17.12 3.89 -7.59
C SER A 46 18.48 3.49 -7.01
N PRO A 47 19.48 3.18 -7.87
CA PRO A 47 20.78 2.70 -7.41
C PRO A 47 21.57 3.71 -6.58
N GLY A 48 21.48 5.01 -6.92
CA GLY A 48 22.15 6.11 -6.22
C GLY A 48 21.24 6.94 -5.30
N GLY A 49 20.03 6.45 -5.04
CA GLY A 49 19.03 7.12 -4.20
C GLY A 49 18.19 8.18 -4.92
N VAL A 50 18.71 8.79 -5.99
CA VAL A 50 17.94 9.67 -6.89
C VAL A 50 18.05 9.29 -8.37
N ASP A 51 19.06 8.51 -8.75
CA ASP A 51 19.28 8.08 -10.13
C ASP A 51 18.32 6.96 -10.52
N THR A 52 18.04 6.81 -11.82
CA THR A 52 17.20 5.72 -12.36
C THR A 52 17.99 4.83 -13.32
N SER A 53 17.34 3.88 -13.99
CA SER A 53 17.98 2.98 -14.95
C SER A 53 18.40 3.63 -16.27
N VAL A 54 18.02 4.89 -16.51
CA VAL A 54 18.36 5.70 -17.69
C VAL A 54 18.99 7.03 -17.30
#